data_AF-A0A1I7DX58-F1
#
_entry.id   AF-A0A1I7DX58-F1
#
_cell.length_a   1.000
_cell.length_b   1.000
_cell.length_c   1.000
_cell.angle_alpha   90.00
_cell.angle_beta   90.00
_cell.angle_gamma   90.00
#
_symmetry.space_group_name_H-M   'P 1'
#
loop_
_entity.id
_entity.type
_entity.pdbx_description
1 polymer ?
#
loop_
_entity_poly.entity_id
_entity_poly.type
_entity_poly.pdbx_seq_one_letter_code
_entity_poly.pdbx_strand_id
1 'polypeptide(L)'
;MNIYYRIFSLAIVLLALQSCGSEPDTITTPQKLVSDGQLVSMQIDSQTSNVSDGLVPFQDENGSWLFKLNMMNNEIQLYNLDSKTLEKKMIFNVEGPEGVPNLSGIYVQNMDSIFLFGFPLANIQLTDTSGAIKASIKYDAPAGHSVPFVHNAYFTADPVWIDNQLLVKTRPEVEVSKVTTEDLADKKLTYSINLKTGETTLSKIGYPADYLSEGVKQLDFSMARAGDKLVYSFISDHKLYVSDLQGNPADTVLAKSQYLTAGFETLTDVTDRSATQRFLYASDRYERLLYDKFRGVFYRFVFPKVEVESDEDLNQLRRFPRKFAVMILDKDLNVLGEALMPENTYYPGNSFVSKEGLNISINHPDNPKNEEDLMSFEVFKLEEVE
;
A
#
# COMPACT_ATOMS: atom_id res chain seq x y z
N MET A 1 -0.89 0.14 -77.84
CA MET A 1 0.20 -0.77 -77.43
C MET A 1 0.71 -0.27 -76.09
N ASN A 2 0.35 -1.01 -75.03
CA ASN A 2 0.99 -1.12 -73.70
C ASN A 2 1.27 0.15 -72.87
N ILE A 3 1.12 0.22 -71.55
CA ILE A 3 0.71 -0.71 -70.49
C ILE A 3 0.37 0.18 -69.27
N TYR A 4 -0.57 -0.28 -68.46
CA TYR A 4 -1.00 0.27 -67.18
C TYR A 4 0.14 0.47 -66.17
N TYR A 5 0.11 1.57 -65.41
CA TYR A 5 0.53 1.55 -63.99
C TYR A 5 -0.41 2.44 -63.17
N ARG A 6 -1.33 1.78 -62.45
CA ARG A 6 -2.07 2.36 -61.33
C ARG A 6 -1.10 2.41 -60.15
N ILE A 7 -0.72 3.61 -59.71
CA ILE A 7 -0.06 3.80 -58.41
C ILE A 7 -1.19 4.04 -57.41
N PHE A 8 -1.52 3.00 -56.64
CA PHE A 8 -2.36 3.10 -55.46
C PHE A 8 -1.49 3.69 -54.35
N SER A 9 -1.58 5.00 -54.11
CA SER A 9 -0.97 5.64 -52.95
C SER A 9 -1.79 5.26 -51.71
N LEU A 10 -1.36 4.22 -51.02
CA LEU A 10 -1.87 3.82 -49.72
C LEU A 10 -1.42 4.89 -48.70
N ALA A 11 -2.29 5.86 -48.41
CA ALA A 11 -2.08 6.81 -47.32
C ALA A 11 -2.25 6.06 -46.00
N ILE A 12 -1.13 5.59 -45.43
CA ILE A 12 -1.07 5.13 -44.04
C ILE A 12 -1.20 6.39 -43.17
N VAL A 13 -2.41 6.67 -42.72
CA VAL A 13 -2.65 7.62 -41.63
C VAL A 13 -2.16 6.93 -40.36
N LEU A 14 -0.92 7.22 -39.96
CA LEU A 14 -0.46 7.01 -38.60
C LEU A 14 -1.28 7.93 -37.68
N LEU A 15 -2.41 7.43 -37.20
CA LEU A 15 -3.04 7.92 -35.99
C LEU A 15 -2.07 7.62 -34.84
N ALA A 16 -1.15 8.54 -34.59
CA ALA A 16 -0.50 8.64 -33.31
C ALA A 16 -1.61 8.90 -32.29
N LEU A 17 -2.04 7.84 -31.60
CA LEU A 17 -2.73 7.94 -30.34
C LEU A 17 -1.75 8.60 -29.37
N GLN A 18 -1.72 9.92 -29.37
CA GLN A 18 -1.28 10.67 -28.22
C GLN A 18 -2.28 10.34 -27.11
N SER A 19 -1.93 9.37 -26.29
CA SER A 19 -2.47 9.22 -24.96
C SER A 19 -2.10 10.48 -24.19
N CYS A 20 -2.90 11.53 -24.35
CA CYS A 20 -2.86 12.72 -23.52
C CYS A 20 -3.51 12.37 -22.18
N GLY A 21 -2.78 11.64 -21.34
CA GLY A 21 -2.84 11.89 -19.91
C GLY A 21 -1.78 12.94 -19.62
N SER A 22 -2.15 14.23 -19.57
CA SER A 22 -1.26 15.23 -18.98
C SER A 22 -0.94 14.78 -17.55
N GLU A 23 0.34 14.79 -17.17
CA GLU A 23 0.68 14.62 -15.75
C GLU A 23 -0.10 15.66 -14.94
N PRO A 24 -0.66 15.29 -13.77
CA PRO A 24 -1.33 16.25 -12.91
C PRO A 24 -0.41 17.44 -12.63
N ASP A 25 -0.98 18.65 -12.56
CA ASP A 25 -0.23 19.81 -12.11
C ASP A 25 0.42 19.49 -10.75
N THR A 26 1.75 19.67 -10.68
CA THR A 26 2.52 19.27 -9.50
C THR A 26 2.29 20.28 -8.39
N ILE A 27 1.63 19.85 -7.31
CA ILE A 27 1.47 20.66 -6.10
C ILE A 27 2.84 20.78 -5.41
N THR A 28 3.31 22.02 -5.23
CA THR A 28 4.62 22.33 -4.63
C THR A 28 4.54 23.39 -3.53
N THR A 29 3.38 24.03 -3.35
CA THR A 29 3.16 25.02 -2.29
C THR A 29 2.65 24.36 -1.02
N PRO A 30 2.84 24.99 0.16
CA PRO A 30 2.36 24.43 1.42
C PRO A 30 0.87 24.09 1.39
N GLN A 31 0.51 22.91 1.89
CA GLN A 31 -0.84 22.38 1.87
C GLN A 31 -1.32 22.03 3.28
N LYS A 32 -2.64 22.11 3.48
CA LYS A 32 -3.33 21.53 4.63
C LYS A 32 -4.33 20.48 4.16
N LEU A 33 -4.51 19.47 5.01
CA LEU A 33 -5.52 18.44 4.81
C LEU A 33 -6.84 18.91 5.45
N VAL A 34 -7.90 19.02 4.66
CA VAL A 34 -9.20 19.55 5.10
C VAL A 34 -10.34 18.60 4.73
N SER A 35 -11.40 18.60 5.54
CA SER A 35 -12.64 17.90 5.22
C SER A 35 -13.81 18.86 5.38
N ASP A 36 -14.78 18.77 4.46
CA ASP A 36 -16.09 19.45 4.54
C ASP A 36 -17.15 18.57 5.25
N GLY A 37 -16.75 17.42 5.78
CA GLY A 37 -17.61 16.43 6.43
C GLY A 37 -18.34 15.50 5.46
N GLN A 38 -18.02 15.53 4.17
CA GLN A 38 -18.58 14.62 3.18
C GLN A 38 -18.20 13.17 3.49
N LEU A 39 -19.22 12.31 3.57
CA LEU A 39 -19.07 10.87 3.77
C LEU A 39 -19.33 10.07 2.49
N VAL A 40 -18.45 9.09 2.25
CA VAL A 40 -18.66 7.99 1.30
C VAL A 40 -18.99 6.75 2.12
N SER A 41 -20.27 6.39 2.17
CA SER A 41 -20.78 5.26 2.94
C SER A 41 -21.33 4.19 2.01
N MET A 42 -20.93 2.95 2.24
CA MET A 42 -21.39 1.76 1.52
C MET A 42 -22.06 0.81 2.51
N GLN A 43 -23.22 0.29 2.12
CA GLN A 43 -23.92 -0.75 2.87
C GLN A 43 -23.11 -2.05 2.84
N ILE A 44 -23.00 -2.72 3.99
CA ILE A 44 -22.40 -4.05 4.10
C ILE A 44 -23.44 -5.06 4.59
N ASP A 45 -23.17 -6.34 4.38
CA ASP A 45 -24.02 -7.39 4.95
C ASP A 45 -23.52 -7.85 6.32
N SER A 46 -24.34 -8.65 7.00
CA SER A 46 -24.06 -9.15 8.35
C SER A 46 -22.84 -10.06 8.49
N GLN A 47 -22.22 -10.48 7.37
CA GLN A 47 -21.01 -11.31 7.36
C GLN A 47 -19.76 -10.49 7.00
N THR A 48 -19.91 -9.18 6.87
CA THR A 48 -18.87 -8.27 6.42
C THR A 48 -18.56 -7.28 7.53
N SER A 49 -17.29 -7.21 7.95
CA SER A 49 -16.86 -6.14 8.85
C SER A 49 -16.81 -4.80 8.09
N ASN A 50 -17.22 -3.72 8.78
CA ASN A 50 -17.07 -2.33 8.33
C ASN A 50 -15.61 -1.85 8.32
N VAL A 51 -14.70 -2.65 8.88
CA VAL A 51 -13.26 -2.52 8.74
C VAL A 51 -12.75 -3.65 7.83
N SER A 52 -11.99 -3.28 6.80
CA SER A 52 -11.41 -4.21 5.83
C SER A 52 -9.99 -4.63 6.20
N ASP A 53 -9.65 -5.88 5.87
CA ASP A 53 -8.28 -6.39 5.90
C ASP A 53 -7.38 -5.80 4.80
N GLY A 54 -7.97 -5.13 3.80
CA GLY A 54 -7.25 -4.54 2.68
C GLY A 54 -8.15 -3.82 1.68
N LEU A 55 -7.81 -2.58 1.33
CA LEU A 55 -8.56 -1.76 0.39
C LEU A 55 -7.69 -1.42 -0.81
N VAL A 56 -8.14 -1.78 -2.01
CA VAL A 56 -7.45 -1.45 -3.27
C VAL A 56 -8.39 -0.64 -4.17
N PRO A 57 -8.18 0.69 -4.28
CA PRO A 57 -8.96 1.51 -5.19
C PRO A 57 -8.53 1.23 -6.63
N PHE A 58 -9.48 1.16 -7.54
CA PHE A 58 -9.23 1.05 -8.97
C PHE A 58 -10.13 2.01 -9.73
N GLN A 59 -9.59 2.60 -10.79
CA GLN A 59 -10.34 3.51 -11.64
C GLN A 59 -9.80 3.48 -13.06
N ASP A 60 -10.73 3.43 -14.00
CA ASP A 60 -10.50 3.62 -15.42
C ASP A 60 -11.56 4.58 -16.02
N GLU A 61 -11.73 4.54 -17.34
CA GLU A 61 -12.71 5.32 -18.10
C GLU A 61 -14.17 4.89 -17.87
N ASN A 62 -14.40 3.68 -17.36
CA ASN A 62 -15.73 3.10 -17.18
C ASN A 62 -16.28 3.32 -15.76
N GLY A 63 -15.45 3.70 -14.80
CA GLY A 63 -15.90 3.97 -13.44
C GLY A 63 -14.80 4.00 -12.38
N SER A 64 -15.25 4.02 -11.13
CA SER A 64 -14.40 3.98 -9.93
C SER A 64 -14.88 2.87 -9.01
N TRP A 65 -13.95 2.02 -8.57
CA TRP A 65 -14.25 0.87 -7.73
C TRP A 65 -13.31 0.74 -6.55
N LEU A 66 -13.78 0.01 -5.54
CA LEU A 66 -13.02 -0.37 -4.37
C LEU A 66 -13.07 -1.88 -4.22
N PHE A 67 -11.90 -2.52 -4.34
CA PHE A 67 -11.73 -3.93 -4.03
C PHE A 67 -11.43 -4.05 -2.54
N LYS A 68 -12.36 -4.65 -1.82
CA LYS A 68 -12.28 -4.91 -0.38
C LYS A 68 -11.89 -6.37 -0.16
N LEU A 69 -10.75 -6.57 0.49
CA LEU A 69 -10.31 -7.89 0.95
C LEU A 69 -11.06 -8.25 2.24
N ASN A 70 -11.55 -9.49 2.29
CA ASN A 70 -12.11 -10.13 3.47
C ASN A 70 -11.39 -11.47 3.65
N MET A 71 -10.38 -11.48 4.51
CA MET A 71 -9.53 -12.64 4.74
C MET A 71 -10.29 -13.76 5.46
N MET A 72 -11.26 -13.42 6.30
CA MET A 72 -12.07 -14.39 7.05
C MET A 72 -12.85 -15.32 6.12
N ASN A 73 -13.43 -14.75 5.06
CA ASN A 73 -14.23 -15.50 4.08
C ASN A 73 -13.44 -15.90 2.83
N ASN A 74 -12.13 -15.64 2.79
CA ASN A 74 -11.26 -15.85 1.63
C ASN A 74 -11.85 -15.25 0.34
N GLU A 75 -12.35 -14.02 0.44
CA GLU A 75 -13.11 -13.36 -0.63
C GLU A 75 -12.63 -11.93 -0.92
N ILE A 76 -12.96 -11.47 -2.12
CA ILE A 76 -12.86 -10.08 -2.54
C ILE A 76 -14.26 -9.55 -2.82
N GLN A 77 -14.59 -8.41 -2.24
CA GLN A 77 -15.84 -7.70 -2.45
C GLN A 77 -15.57 -6.47 -3.33
N LEU A 78 -16.27 -6.36 -4.46
CA LEU A 78 -16.13 -5.26 -5.42
C LEU A 78 -17.27 -4.26 -5.22
N TYR A 79 -16.93 -3.05 -4.77
CA TYR A 79 -17.86 -1.95 -4.61
C TYR A 79 -17.69 -0.93 -5.72
N ASN A 80 -18.79 -0.42 -6.25
CA ASN A 80 -18.81 0.76 -7.11
C ASN A 80 -18.82 2.02 -6.23
N LEU A 81 -17.86 2.92 -6.43
CA LEU A 81 -17.72 4.13 -5.62
C LEU A 81 -18.73 5.21 -6.00
N ASP A 82 -19.26 5.20 -7.22
CA ASP A 82 -20.24 6.18 -7.70
C ASP A 82 -21.65 5.83 -7.21
N SER A 83 -22.08 4.58 -7.40
CA SER A 83 -23.38 4.10 -6.91
C SER A 83 -23.37 3.71 -5.43
N LYS A 84 -22.18 3.55 -4.83
CA LYS A 84 -21.97 3.15 -3.43
C LYS A 84 -22.57 1.79 -3.08
N THR A 85 -22.58 0.87 -4.05
CA THR A 85 -23.18 -0.47 -3.93
C THR A 85 -22.15 -1.57 -4.15
N LEU A 86 -22.33 -2.68 -3.44
CA LEU A 86 -21.65 -3.93 -3.74
C LEU A 86 -22.11 -4.47 -5.09
N GLU A 87 -21.20 -4.59 -6.06
CA GLU A 87 -21.49 -5.17 -7.37
C GLU A 87 -21.28 -6.69 -7.38
N LYS A 88 -20.23 -7.15 -6.70
CA LYS A 88 -19.84 -8.56 -6.76
C LYS A 88 -19.06 -9.03 -5.54
N LYS A 89 -19.22 -10.32 -5.21
CA LYS A 89 -18.33 -11.06 -4.33
C LYS A 89 -17.61 -12.15 -5.13
N MET A 90 -16.32 -12.27 -4.93
CA MET A 90 -15.47 -13.30 -5.51
C MET A 90 -14.88 -14.12 -4.36
N ILE A 91 -15.40 -15.33 -4.17
CA ILE A 91 -14.98 -16.24 -3.10
C ILE A 91 -14.00 -17.25 -3.71
N PHE A 92 -12.84 -17.43 -3.08
CA PHE A 92 -11.81 -18.32 -3.56
C PHE A 92 -11.73 -19.57 -2.69
N ASN A 93 -11.59 -20.73 -3.32
CA ASN A 93 -11.39 -21.98 -2.58
C ASN A 93 -10.02 -21.97 -1.90
N VAL A 94 -9.95 -22.45 -0.67
CA VAL A 94 -8.67 -22.59 0.07
C VAL A 94 -7.84 -23.75 -0.49
N GLU A 95 -8.52 -24.84 -0.87
CA GLU A 95 -7.91 -26.09 -1.32
C GLU A 95 -8.14 -26.35 -2.82
N GLY A 96 -7.43 -27.35 -3.35
CA GLY A 96 -7.53 -27.79 -4.73
C GLY A 96 -6.47 -27.19 -5.66
N PRO A 97 -6.45 -27.60 -6.94
CA PRO A 97 -5.45 -27.14 -7.91
C PRO A 97 -5.52 -25.63 -8.20
N GLU A 98 -6.68 -25.01 -7.99
CA GLU A 98 -6.93 -23.56 -8.10
C GLU A 98 -7.03 -22.88 -6.73
N GLY A 99 -6.65 -23.58 -5.65
CA GLY A 99 -6.75 -23.06 -4.30
C GLY A 99 -5.89 -21.81 -4.07
N VAL A 100 -6.43 -20.86 -3.32
CA VAL A 100 -5.74 -19.67 -2.80
C VAL A 100 -5.82 -19.74 -1.27
N PRO A 101 -4.88 -20.43 -0.59
CA PRO A 101 -4.93 -20.53 0.86
C PRO A 101 -4.59 -19.20 1.51
N ASN A 102 -5.37 -18.81 2.51
CA ASN A 102 -5.21 -17.56 3.28
C ASN A 102 -4.91 -16.37 2.36
N LEU A 103 -5.87 -15.99 1.51
CA LEU A 103 -5.74 -14.80 0.67
C LEU A 103 -5.40 -13.60 1.56
N SER A 104 -4.15 -13.13 1.49
CA SER A 104 -3.57 -12.14 2.39
C SER A 104 -3.33 -10.79 1.73
N GLY A 105 -3.30 -10.77 0.39
CA GLY A 105 -3.13 -9.56 -0.38
C GLY A 105 -3.57 -9.75 -1.82
N ILE A 106 -3.90 -8.62 -2.46
CA ILE A 106 -4.27 -8.56 -3.87
C ILE A 106 -3.53 -7.43 -4.56
N TYR A 107 -3.38 -7.57 -5.88
CA TYR A 107 -2.96 -6.49 -6.75
C TYR A 107 -3.87 -6.43 -7.97
N VAL A 108 -4.56 -5.30 -8.12
CA VAL A 108 -5.50 -5.05 -9.22
C VAL A 108 -4.74 -4.29 -10.31
N GLN A 109 -4.28 -4.99 -11.34
CA GLN A 109 -3.69 -4.36 -12.52
C GLN A 109 -4.78 -3.71 -13.38
N ASN A 110 -5.88 -4.43 -13.58
CA ASN A 110 -7.11 -3.97 -14.22
C ASN A 110 -8.24 -4.97 -13.92
N MET A 111 -9.44 -4.72 -14.47
CA MET A 111 -10.62 -5.59 -14.26
C MET A 111 -10.46 -7.02 -14.80
N ASP A 112 -9.52 -7.25 -15.72
CA ASP A 112 -9.28 -8.55 -16.36
C ASP A 112 -8.07 -9.30 -15.76
N SER A 113 -7.33 -8.64 -14.87
CA SER A 113 -6.06 -9.12 -14.31
C SER A 113 -5.90 -8.66 -12.87
N ILE A 114 -6.29 -9.54 -11.96
CA ILE A 114 -6.16 -9.39 -10.52
C ILE A 114 -5.24 -10.51 -10.02
N PHE A 115 -4.11 -10.13 -9.43
CA PHE A 115 -3.16 -11.07 -8.84
C PHE A 115 -3.52 -11.31 -7.38
N LEU A 116 -3.58 -12.58 -7.00
CA LEU A 116 -3.92 -13.05 -5.66
C LEU A 116 -2.69 -13.61 -4.98
N PHE A 117 -2.43 -13.15 -3.76
CA PHE A 117 -1.34 -13.61 -2.93
C PHE A 117 -1.92 -14.40 -1.76
N GLY A 118 -1.70 -15.71 -1.78
CA GLY A 118 -2.04 -16.60 -0.67
C GLY A 118 -0.81 -16.91 0.19
N PHE A 119 -1.03 -17.23 1.46
CA PHE A 119 0.04 -17.61 2.39
C PHE A 119 -0.19 -19.03 2.95
N PRO A 120 0.86 -19.87 3.10
CA PRO A 120 2.29 -19.59 2.92
C PRO A 120 2.85 -19.94 1.54
N LEU A 121 2.01 -20.19 0.54
CA LEU A 121 2.48 -20.76 -0.73
C LEU A 121 3.22 -19.73 -1.60
N ALA A 122 4.34 -20.16 -2.19
CA ALA A 122 5.06 -19.41 -3.21
C ALA A 122 4.37 -19.56 -4.60
N ASN A 123 3.11 -19.10 -4.67
CA ASN A 123 2.29 -19.15 -5.86
C ASN A 123 1.44 -17.89 -5.97
N ILE A 124 1.42 -17.28 -7.15
CA ILE A 124 0.53 -16.17 -7.49
C ILE A 124 -0.58 -16.71 -8.39
N GLN A 125 -1.83 -16.55 -7.97
CA GLN A 125 -2.98 -16.89 -8.81
C GLN A 125 -3.45 -15.65 -9.56
N LEU A 126 -3.75 -15.78 -10.84
CA LEU A 126 -4.32 -14.71 -11.67
C LEU A 126 -5.81 -14.97 -11.87
N THR A 127 -6.64 -13.96 -11.59
CA THR A 127 -8.08 -13.97 -11.81
C THR A 127 -8.53 -12.70 -12.53
N ASP A 128 -9.83 -12.56 -12.75
CA ASP A 128 -10.51 -11.33 -13.14
C ASP A 128 -11.76 -11.11 -12.29
N THR A 129 -12.55 -10.11 -12.65
CA THR A 129 -13.85 -9.87 -12.01
C THR A 129 -14.86 -11.00 -12.19
N SER A 130 -14.62 -12.04 -13.01
CA SER A 130 -15.45 -13.25 -13.04
C SER A 130 -15.28 -14.08 -11.76
N GLY A 131 -14.09 -14.04 -11.15
CA GLY A 131 -13.69 -14.84 -9.99
C GLY A 131 -13.04 -16.18 -10.35
N ALA A 132 -12.97 -16.55 -11.63
CA ALA A 132 -12.33 -17.80 -12.06
C ALA A 132 -10.81 -17.67 -12.14
N ILE A 133 -10.08 -18.65 -11.59
CA ILE A 133 -8.62 -18.68 -11.69
C ILE A 133 -8.21 -18.98 -13.14
N LYS A 134 -7.44 -18.08 -13.73
CA LYS A 134 -6.97 -18.16 -15.12
C LYS A 134 -5.58 -18.75 -15.25
N ALA A 135 -4.72 -18.48 -14.26
CA ALA A 135 -3.34 -18.95 -14.28
C ALA A 135 -2.79 -19.09 -12.86
N SER A 136 -1.75 -19.93 -12.77
CA SER A 136 -1.02 -20.23 -11.55
C SER A 136 0.47 -20.07 -11.80
N ILE A 137 1.09 -19.13 -11.11
CA ILE A 137 2.49 -18.75 -11.31
C ILE A 137 3.26 -19.17 -10.07
N LYS A 138 3.90 -20.34 -10.17
CA LYS A 138 4.82 -20.84 -9.15
C LYS A 138 6.16 -20.14 -9.28
N TYR A 139 6.77 -19.81 -8.16
CA TYR A 139 8.10 -19.23 -8.07
C TYR A 139 8.77 -19.69 -6.77
N ASP A 140 10.07 -19.47 -6.67
CA ASP A 140 10.82 -19.63 -5.44
C ASP A 140 11.29 -18.26 -4.96
N ALA A 141 11.05 -17.96 -3.69
CA ALA A 141 11.59 -16.75 -3.08
C ALA A 141 13.13 -16.80 -3.10
N PRO A 142 13.82 -15.69 -3.40
CA PRO A 142 15.28 -15.66 -3.32
C PRO A 142 15.79 -16.06 -1.92
N ALA A 143 16.95 -16.70 -1.84
CA ALA A 143 17.52 -17.14 -0.57
C ALA A 143 17.61 -15.98 0.45
N GLY A 144 17.20 -16.24 1.70
CA GLY A 144 17.21 -15.26 2.79
C GLY A 144 16.12 -14.19 2.71
N HIS A 145 15.15 -14.35 1.80
CA HIS A 145 14.03 -13.44 1.58
C HIS A 145 12.71 -14.20 1.63
N SER A 146 11.69 -13.59 2.24
CA SER A 146 10.37 -14.20 2.32
C SER A 146 9.67 -14.27 0.96
N VAL A 147 8.64 -15.10 0.87
CA VAL A 147 7.56 -14.92 -0.13
C VAL A 147 7.04 -13.46 -0.10
N PRO A 148 6.42 -12.96 -1.18
CA PRO A 148 5.92 -11.60 -1.29
C PRO A 148 5.09 -11.23 -0.07
N PHE A 149 5.49 -10.16 0.61
CA PHE A 149 4.71 -9.61 1.71
C PHE A 149 3.79 -8.52 1.16
N VAL A 150 2.68 -8.94 0.56
CA VAL A 150 1.66 -8.04 0.01
C VAL A 150 0.54 -7.90 1.02
N HIS A 151 0.35 -6.68 1.53
CA HIS A 151 -0.70 -6.36 2.50
C HIS A 151 -1.34 -5.02 2.10
N ASN A 152 -2.66 -4.96 1.98
CA ASN A 152 -3.37 -3.78 1.47
C ASN A 152 -3.96 -2.86 2.57
N ALA A 153 -3.71 -3.15 3.85
CA ALA A 153 -4.14 -2.29 4.98
C ALA A 153 -3.00 -1.55 5.71
N TYR A 154 -1.83 -2.18 5.91
CA TYR A 154 -0.71 -1.64 6.68
C TYR A 154 0.63 -2.06 6.05
N PHE A 155 1.69 -1.29 6.31
CA PHE A 155 3.01 -1.43 5.67
C PHE A 155 2.90 -1.60 4.15
N THR A 156 1.98 -0.82 3.56
CA THR A 156 1.50 -1.00 2.19
C THR A 156 2.63 -0.90 1.19
N ALA A 157 2.72 -1.89 0.30
CA ALA A 157 3.67 -1.93 -0.78
C ALA A 157 3.00 -2.61 -1.98
N ASP A 158 2.30 -1.81 -2.78
CA ASP A 158 1.58 -2.33 -3.93
C ASP A 158 2.58 -2.95 -4.90
N PRO A 159 2.34 -4.21 -5.36
CA PRO A 159 3.15 -4.80 -6.40
C PRO A 159 3.20 -3.90 -7.64
N VAL A 160 4.33 -3.92 -8.34
CA VAL A 160 4.52 -3.11 -9.54
C VAL A 160 4.70 -4.00 -10.74
N TRP A 161 3.71 -3.98 -11.63
CA TRP A 161 3.78 -4.70 -12.90
C TRP A 161 4.58 -3.90 -13.94
N ILE A 162 5.58 -4.58 -14.52
CA ILE A 162 6.49 -4.05 -15.55
C ILE A 162 6.67 -5.14 -16.59
N ASP A 163 6.03 -4.98 -17.75
CA ASP A 163 6.03 -5.96 -18.84
C ASP A 163 5.62 -7.38 -18.41
N ASN A 164 6.55 -8.32 -18.32
CA ASN A 164 6.30 -9.70 -17.87
C ASN A 164 6.79 -9.95 -16.44
N GLN A 165 7.08 -8.89 -15.68
CA GLN A 165 7.58 -8.97 -14.32
C GLN A 165 6.64 -8.31 -13.33
N LEU A 166 6.60 -8.87 -12.13
CA LEU A 166 5.92 -8.29 -10.98
C LEU A 166 6.94 -8.06 -9.88
N LEU A 167 7.25 -6.79 -9.62
CA LEU A 167 8.10 -6.38 -8.51
C LEU A 167 7.28 -6.42 -7.22
N VAL A 168 7.82 -7.07 -6.20
CA VAL A 168 7.11 -7.33 -4.94
C VAL A 168 7.99 -7.01 -3.74
N LYS A 169 7.37 -6.54 -2.66
CA LYS A 169 7.99 -6.38 -1.35
C LYS A 169 8.33 -7.75 -0.75
N THR A 170 9.47 -7.84 -0.09
CA THR A 170 9.88 -8.99 0.71
C THR A 170 10.39 -8.55 2.07
N ARG A 171 10.53 -9.51 2.99
CA ARG A 171 11.15 -9.34 4.31
C ARG A 171 12.43 -10.17 4.39
N PRO A 172 13.45 -9.70 5.12
CA PRO A 172 14.60 -10.52 5.43
C PRO A 172 14.18 -11.71 6.32
N GLU A 173 14.64 -12.91 5.99
CA GLU A 173 14.43 -14.10 6.83
C GLU A 173 15.44 -14.10 7.99
N VAL A 174 15.16 -13.28 9.00
CA VAL A 174 16.04 -13.07 10.17
C VAL A 174 15.24 -13.08 11.47
N GLU A 175 15.91 -13.42 12.57
CA GLU A 175 15.35 -13.19 13.91
C GLU A 175 15.50 -11.71 14.26
N VAL A 176 14.41 -10.94 14.13
CA VAL A 176 14.42 -9.47 14.30
C VAL A 176 15.07 -9.04 15.61
N SER A 177 14.86 -9.78 16.71
CA SER A 177 15.42 -9.46 18.03
C SER A 177 16.95 -9.51 18.14
N LYS A 178 17.62 -10.16 17.19
CA LYS A 178 19.08 -10.39 17.18
C LYS A 178 19.75 -9.91 15.90
N VAL A 179 18.98 -9.28 15.01
CA VAL A 179 19.47 -8.86 13.71
C VAL A 179 20.57 -7.80 13.85
N THR A 180 21.63 -7.97 13.09
CA THR A 180 22.77 -7.05 13.02
C THR A 180 22.82 -6.34 11.67
N THR A 181 23.63 -5.29 11.57
CA THR A 181 23.90 -4.62 10.30
C THR A 181 24.49 -5.59 9.26
N GLU A 182 25.30 -6.56 9.69
CA GLU A 182 25.89 -7.56 8.79
C GLU A 182 24.82 -8.50 8.21
N ASP A 183 23.85 -8.91 9.02
CA ASP A 183 22.72 -9.75 8.58
C ASP A 183 21.86 -9.08 7.50
N LEU A 184 21.79 -7.74 7.50
CA LEU A 184 21.02 -6.95 6.55
C LEU A 184 21.80 -6.50 5.32
N ALA A 185 23.13 -6.62 5.31
CA ALA A 185 23.99 -6.03 4.29
C ALA A 185 23.69 -6.54 2.87
N ASP A 186 23.30 -7.81 2.74
CA ASP A 186 22.93 -8.45 1.49
C ASP A 186 21.41 -8.51 1.24
N LYS A 187 20.59 -8.09 2.22
CA LYS A 187 19.12 -8.18 2.15
C LYS A 187 18.54 -7.03 1.34
N LYS A 188 17.64 -7.38 0.43
CA LYS A 188 16.99 -6.47 -0.51
C LYS A 188 15.53 -6.28 -0.14
N LEU A 189 15.02 -5.09 -0.44
CA LEU A 189 13.66 -4.72 -0.07
C LEU A 189 12.64 -5.33 -1.03
N THR A 190 13.03 -5.57 -2.28
CA THR A 190 12.14 -6.10 -3.31
C THR A 190 12.85 -7.11 -4.21
N TYR A 191 12.06 -7.94 -4.90
CA TYR A 191 12.51 -8.73 -6.05
C TYR A 191 11.41 -8.76 -7.11
N SER A 192 11.79 -9.02 -8.36
CA SER A 192 10.85 -9.22 -9.46
C SER A 192 10.59 -10.70 -9.67
N ILE A 193 9.35 -11.06 -9.99
CA ILE A 193 8.95 -12.40 -10.41
C ILE A 193 8.57 -12.35 -11.89
N ASN A 194 9.19 -13.17 -12.73
CA ASN A 194 8.76 -13.34 -14.12
C ASN A 194 7.44 -14.12 -14.16
N LEU A 195 6.38 -13.49 -14.65
CA LEU A 195 5.02 -14.04 -14.66
C LEU A 195 4.84 -15.22 -15.62
N LYS A 196 5.80 -15.49 -16.51
CA LYS A 196 5.79 -16.63 -17.43
C LYS A 196 6.63 -17.80 -16.94
N THR A 197 7.79 -17.53 -16.34
CA THR A 197 8.77 -18.56 -15.97
C THR A 197 8.85 -18.84 -14.47
N GLY A 198 8.35 -17.94 -13.63
CA GLY A 198 8.53 -18.00 -12.18
C GLY A 198 9.92 -17.59 -11.69
N GLU A 199 10.82 -17.22 -12.60
CA GLU A 199 12.19 -16.80 -12.26
C GLU A 199 12.17 -15.53 -11.41
N THR A 200 12.94 -15.51 -10.32
CA THR A 200 13.04 -14.38 -9.41
C THR A 200 14.37 -13.66 -9.56
N THR A 201 14.35 -12.33 -9.42
CA THR A 201 15.56 -11.49 -9.49
C THR A 201 15.52 -10.43 -8.41
N LEU A 202 16.51 -10.44 -7.52
CA LEU A 202 16.64 -9.45 -6.45
C LEU A 202 16.89 -8.05 -7.02
N SER A 203 16.23 -7.05 -6.44
CA SER A 203 16.55 -5.65 -6.68
C SER A 203 17.89 -5.26 -6.06
N LYS A 204 18.39 -4.06 -6.36
CA LYS A 204 19.64 -3.56 -5.75
C LYS A 204 19.41 -2.83 -4.43
N ILE A 205 18.25 -2.20 -4.25
CA ILE A 205 17.89 -1.47 -3.05
C ILE A 205 17.74 -2.41 -1.84
N GLY A 206 18.40 -2.04 -0.75
CA GLY A 206 18.46 -2.80 0.50
C GLY A 206 18.32 -1.87 1.70
N TYR A 207 18.58 -2.43 2.87
CA TYR A 207 18.61 -1.64 4.10
C TYR A 207 19.79 -0.65 4.09
N PRO A 208 19.62 0.56 4.64
CA PRO A 208 20.72 1.49 4.87
C PRO A 208 21.80 0.86 5.75
N ALA A 209 23.08 1.10 5.45
CA ALA A 209 24.18 0.51 6.22
C ALA A 209 24.19 0.96 7.70
N ASP A 210 23.64 2.15 7.98
CA ASP A 210 23.49 2.73 9.32
C ASP A 210 22.11 2.45 9.94
N TYR A 211 21.23 1.66 9.31
CA TYR A 211 19.83 1.51 9.77
C TYR A 211 19.72 1.07 11.23
N LEU A 212 20.57 0.13 11.65
CA LEU A 212 20.61 -0.44 13.00
C LEU A 212 21.69 0.19 13.90
N SER A 213 22.29 1.33 13.52
CA SER A 213 23.41 1.92 14.27
C SER A 213 23.05 2.34 15.70
N GLU A 214 21.76 2.59 15.94
CA GLU A 214 21.23 2.99 17.25
C GLU A 214 20.70 1.79 18.06
N GLY A 215 20.59 0.61 17.43
CA GLY A 215 20.01 -0.61 18.02
C GLY A 215 19.01 -1.28 17.08
N VAL A 216 18.40 -2.38 17.55
CA VAL A 216 17.41 -3.15 16.78
C VAL A 216 16.15 -2.32 16.56
N LYS A 217 15.77 -2.08 15.31
CA LYS A 217 14.56 -1.36 14.89
C LYS A 217 13.56 -2.30 14.21
N GLN A 218 12.34 -1.81 13.98
CA GLN A 218 11.41 -2.53 13.10
C GLN A 218 11.98 -2.57 11.67
N LEU A 219 11.87 -3.72 10.98
CA LEU A 219 12.45 -3.90 9.65
C LEU A 219 11.45 -3.67 8.51
N ASP A 220 10.17 -3.52 8.84
CA ASP A 220 9.12 -3.27 7.85
C ASP A 220 9.19 -1.84 7.30
N PHE A 221 8.64 -1.68 6.11
CA PHE A 221 8.55 -0.44 5.36
C PHE A 221 7.31 -0.44 4.47
N SER A 222 6.83 0.74 4.09
CA SER A 222 5.89 0.90 2.98
C SER A 222 6.60 1.31 1.70
N MET A 223 5.97 1.04 0.56
CA MET A 223 6.47 1.39 -0.77
C MET A 223 5.34 1.96 -1.62
N ALA A 224 5.60 3.05 -2.33
CA ALA A 224 4.67 3.63 -3.29
C ALA A 224 5.37 3.94 -4.61
N ARG A 225 4.66 3.74 -5.73
CA ARG A 225 5.13 4.11 -7.06
C ARG A 225 4.58 5.48 -7.45
N ALA A 226 5.46 6.36 -7.92
CA ALA A 226 5.09 7.61 -8.59
C ALA A 226 5.79 7.67 -9.95
N GLY A 227 5.04 7.45 -11.04
CA GLY A 227 5.61 7.42 -12.39
C GLY A 227 6.64 6.30 -12.57
N ASP A 228 7.90 6.70 -12.75
CA ASP A 228 9.07 5.84 -13.00
C ASP A 228 9.95 5.62 -11.75
N LYS A 229 9.53 6.12 -10.58
CA LYS A 229 10.23 5.91 -9.31
C LYS A 229 9.41 5.15 -8.27
N LEU A 230 10.13 4.47 -7.40
CA LEU A 230 9.63 3.83 -6.18
C LEU A 230 10.17 4.58 -4.97
N VAL A 231 9.29 4.82 -4.00
CA VAL A 231 9.63 5.50 -2.75
C VAL A 231 9.38 4.54 -1.59
N TYR A 232 10.37 4.38 -0.74
CA TYR A 232 10.37 3.48 0.41
C TYR A 232 10.37 4.29 1.70
N SER A 233 9.42 4.00 2.58
CA SER A 233 9.29 4.60 3.91
C SER A 233 9.45 3.51 4.96
N PHE A 234 10.64 3.40 5.55
CA PHE A 234 10.83 2.57 6.74
C PHE A 234 10.01 3.10 7.91
N ILE A 235 9.53 2.19 8.75
CA ILE A 235 8.72 2.50 9.94
C ILE A 235 9.51 3.33 10.95
N SER A 236 10.80 3.03 11.11
CA SER A 236 11.67 3.61 12.14
C SER A 236 12.79 4.48 11.57
N ASP A 237 12.50 5.22 10.50
CA ASP A 237 13.44 6.17 9.89
C ASP A 237 12.72 7.41 9.35
N HIS A 238 13.26 8.60 9.62
CA HIS A 238 12.75 9.85 9.08
C HIS A 238 13.04 10.01 7.58
N LYS A 239 14.04 9.30 7.05
CA LYS A 239 14.40 9.37 5.64
C LYS A 239 13.42 8.54 4.78
N LEU A 240 13.21 9.02 3.57
CA LEU A 240 12.59 8.29 2.46
C LEU A 240 13.68 7.90 1.47
N TYR A 241 13.61 6.68 0.96
CA TYR A 241 14.59 6.15 0.00
C TYR A 241 13.93 6.02 -1.35
N VAL A 242 14.66 6.33 -2.43
CA VAL A 242 14.12 6.35 -3.78
C VAL A 242 14.92 5.40 -4.67
N SER A 243 14.23 4.64 -5.52
CA SER A 243 14.83 3.88 -6.61
C SER A 243 14.09 4.11 -7.92
N ASP A 244 14.71 3.72 -9.03
CA ASP A 244 13.98 3.46 -10.27
C ASP A 244 13.10 2.20 -10.16
N LEU A 245 12.33 1.90 -11.21
CA LEU A 245 11.47 0.71 -11.27
C LEU A 245 12.25 -0.63 -11.32
N GLN A 246 13.56 -0.61 -11.59
CA GLN A 246 14.44 -1.78 -11.52
C GLN A 246 15.04 -1.94 -10.11
N GLY A 247 14.69 -1.06 -9.17
CA GLY A 247 15.19 -1.08 -7.81
C GLY A 247 16.66 -0.64 -7.69
N ASN A 248 17.18 0.14 -8.64
CA ASN A 248 18.47 0.81 -8.50
C ASN A 248 18.29 2.04 -7.59
N PRO A 249 19.02 2.17 -6.46
CA PRO A 249 18.94 3.34 -5.60
C PRO A 249 19.28 4.63 -6.36
N ALA A 250 18.47 5.66 -6.15
CA ALA A 250 18.58 6.95 -6.84
C ALA A 250 18.78 8.12 -5.87
N ASP A 251 18.03 8.16 -4.75
CA ASP A 251 18.08 9.29 -3.82
C ASP A 251 17.67 8.89 -2.39
N THR A 252 17.94 9.79 -1.43
CA THR A 252 17.50 9.69 -0.04
C THR A 252 17.12 11.07 0.47
N VAL A 253 15.86 11.25 0.87
CA VAL A 253 15.30 12.54 1.28
C VAL A 253 14.88 12.51 2.75
N LEU A 254 15.29 13.51 3.53
CA LEU A 254 14.84 13.65 4.91
C LEU A 254 13.41 14.21 4.94
N ALA A 255 12.44 13.42 5.40
CA ALA A 255 11.03 13.82 5.52
C ALA A 255 10.54 13.57 6.95
N LYS A 256 11.08 14.35 7.90
CA LYS A 256 10.77 14.21 9.32
C LYS A 256 9.40 14.82 9.65
N SER A 257 8.60 14.08 10.42
CA SER A 257 7.34 14.56 11.00
C SER A 257 7.61 15.50 12.18
N GLN A 258 6.80 16.54 12.34
CA GLN A 258 6.87 17.41 13.52
C GLN A 258 6.29 16.76 14.79
N TYR A 259 5.53 15.67 14.65
CA TYR A 259 4.89 14.96 15.75
C TYR A 259 5.69 13.75 16.27
N LEU A 260 6.83 13.45 15.67
CA LEU A 260 7.75 12.40 16.13
C LEU A 260 8.96 13.01 16.83
N THR A 261 9.54 12.24 17.76
CA THR A 261 10.84 12.57 18.37
C THR A 261 11.99 12.46 17.36
N ALA A 262 13.22 12.77 17.78
CA ALA A 262 14.38 12.76 16.89
C ALA A 262 14.99 11.37 16.64
N GLY A 263 14.69 10.40 17.51
CA GLY A 263 15.21 9.05 17.41
C GLY A 263 14.07 8.05 17.58
N PHE A 264 14.29 6.83 17.13
CA PHE A 264 13.31 5.76 17.26
C PHE A 264 13.66 4.87 18.44
N GLU A 265 12.64 4.34 19.10
CA GLU A 265 12.83 3.31 20.11
C GLU A 265 13.50 2.08 19.48
N THR A 266 14.24 1.34 20.30
CA THR A 266 14.93 0.13 19.88
C THR A 266 14.48 -1.05 20.71
N LEU A 267 14.39 -2.22 20.09
CA LEU A 267 14.04 -3.45 20.75
C LEU A 267 15.22 -3.95 21.59
N THR A 268 15.10 -3.85 22.92
CA THR A 268 16.17 -4.20 23.86
C THR A 268 15.92 -5.51 24.63
N ASP A 269 14.65 -5.87 24.86
CA ASP A 269 14.26 -7.13 25.52
C ASP A 269 13.02 -7.73 24.86
N VAL A 270 13.16 -8.93 24.30
CA VAL A 270 12.08 -9.67 23.62
C VAL A 270 11.49 -10.80 24.46
N THR A 271 11.93 -10.95 25.71
CA THR A 271 11.41 -11.99 26.61
C THR A 271 10.03 -11.64 27.15
N ASP A 272 9.67 -10.35 27.17
CA ASP A 272 8.34 -9.87 27.49
C ASP A 272 7.54 -9.56 26.21
N ARG A 273 6.46 -10.33 26.01
CA ARG A 273 5.50 -10.12 24.91
C ARG A 273 4.86 -8.73 24.98
N SER A 274 4.54 -8.23 26.18
CA SER A 274 3.94 -6.91 26.34
C SER A 274 4.94 -5.81 25.99
N ALA A 275 6.21 -5.94 26.39
CA ALA A 275 7.28 -5.02 25.94
C ALA A 275 7.44 -5.01 24.42
N THR A 276 7.46 -6.18 23.77
CA THR A 276 7.54 -6.28 22.30
C THR A 276 6.33 -5.63 21.64
N GLN A 277 5.12 -5.85 22.16
CA GLN A 277 3.91 -5.21 21.62
C GLN A 277 3.92 -3.69 21.82
N ARG A 278 4.39 -3.19 22.97
CA ARG A 278 4.55 -1.73 23.20
C ARG A 278 5.51 -1.14 22.17
N PHE A 279 6.66 -1.78 21.96
CA PHE A 279 7.61 -1.38 20.92
C PHE A 279 7.00 -1.33 19.50
N LEU A 280 6.10 -2.26 19.19
CA LEU A 280 5.47 -2.32 17.86
C LEU A 280 4.38 -1.27 17.65
N TYR A 281 3.53 -1.04 18.66
CA TYR A 281 2.26 -0.33 18.50
C TYR A 281 2.17 1.00 19.27
N ALA A 282 3.00 1.20 20.29
CA ALA A 282 2.96 2.37 21.15
C ALA A 282 4.12 3.35 20.90
N SER A 283 5.20 2.91 20.24
CA SER A 283 6.34 3.76 19.89
C SER A 283 6.08 4.68 18.71
N ASP A 284 6.84 5.77 18.65
CA ASP A 284 6.95 6.63 17.47
C ASP A 284 7.25 5.78 16.22
N ARG A 285 6.45 5.96 15.16
CA ARG A 285 6.67 5.26 13.90
C ARG A 285 6.00 5.94 12.71
N TYR A 286 6.51 5.64 11.52
CA TYR A 286 5.75 5.76 10.27
C TYR A 286 5.09 4.43 9.93
N GLU A 287 4.18 4.43 8.98
CA GLU A 287 3.56 3.17 8.55
C GLU A 287 3.28 3.14 7.05
N ARG A 288 2.18 3.75 6.62
CA ARG A 288 1.72 3.74 5.24
C ARG A 288 2.32 4.90 4.46
N LEU A 289 2.59 4.64 3.19
CA LEU A 289 2.94 5.64 2.19
C LEU A 289 2.00 5.41 1.01
N LEU A 290 1.14 6.39 0.73
CA LEU A 290 0.19 6.34 -0.38
C LEU A 290 0.55 7.42 -1.38
N TYR A 291 0.62 7.08 -2.67
CA TYR A 291 0.78 8.07 -3.73
C TYR A 291 -0.59 8.48 -4.26
N ASP A 292 -0.86 9.78 -4.24
CA ASP A 292 -2.05 10.37 -4.84
C ASP A 292 -1.78 10.73 -6.30
N LYS A 293 -2.11 9.80 -7.19
CA LYS A 293 -1.93 9.99 -8.63
C LYS A 293 -2.77 11.13 -9.23
N PHE A 294 -3.79 11.63 -8.53
CA PHE A 294 -4.66 12.71 -9.03
C PHE A 294 -4.09 14.09 -8.69
N ARG A 295 -3.29 14.17 -7.62
CA ARG A 295 -2.74 15.43 -7.09
C ARG A 295 -1.21 15.50 -7.12
N GLY A 296 -0.54 14.39 -7.47
CA GLY A 296 0.92 14.34 -7.56
C GLY A 296 1.65 14.45 -6.22
N VAL A 297 1.02 14.00 -5.13
CA VAL A 297 1.58 14.06 -3.77
C VAL A 297 1.65 12.69 -3.12
N PHE A 298 2.43 12.56 -2.05
CA PHE A 298 2.38 11.40 -1.16
C PHE A 298 1.73 11.74 0.17
N TYR A 299 0.96 10.80 0.71
CA TYR A 299 0.50 10.80 2.09
C TYR A 299 1.34 9.81 2.89
N ARG A 300 2.13 10.30 3.84
CA ARG A 300 2.92 9.48 4.77
C ARG A 300 2.25 9.48 6.14
N PHE A 301 1.82 8.31 6.58
CA PHE A 301 1.13 8.15 7.86
C PHE A 301 2.13 8.06 9.01
N VAL A 302 1.82 8.79 10.07
CA VAL A 302 2.68 9.01 11.24
C VAL A 302 1.93 8.60 12.49
N PHE A 303 2.57 7.87 13.39
CA PHE A 303 2.01 7.44 14.66
C PHE A 303 2.93 7.94 15.78
N PRO A 304 2.57 9.06 16.43
CA PRO A 304 3.27 9.52 17.61
C PRO A 304 3.18 8.51 18.74
N LYS A 305 4.18 8.51 19.60
CA LYS A 305 4.23 7.70 20.81
C LYS A 305 2.99 7.93 21.67
N VAL A 306 2.46 6.82 22.19
CA VAL A 306 1.32 6.81 23.11
C VAL A 306 1.70 6.08 24.39
N GLU A 307 1.26 6.61 25.52
CA GLU A 307 1.42 5.94 26.81
C GLU A 307 0.42 4.79 26.94
N VAL A 308 0.89 3.65 27.45
CA VAL A 308 0.11 2.41 27.58
C VAL A 308 -0.08 2.09 29.05
N GLU A 309 -1.33 2.10 29.50
CA GLU A 309 -1.66 1.96 30.94
C GLU A 309 -1.92 0.51 31.35
N SER A 310 -2.26 -0.37 30.39
CA SER A 310 -2.57 -1.78 30.65
C SER A 310 -2.37 -2.66 29.41
N ASP A 311 -2.40 -3.99 29.57
CA ASP A 311 -2.38 -4.92 28.44
C ASP A 311 -3.66 -4.85 27.58
N GLU A 312 -4.80 -4.46 28.17
CA GLU A 312 -6.04 -4.24 27.42
C GLU A 312 -5.92 -3.01 26.52
N ASP A 313 -5.39 -1.91 27.05
CA ASP A 313 -5.09 -0.70 26.28
C ASP A 313 -4.12 -1.00 25.12
N LEU A 314 -3.10 -1.85 25.37
CA LEU A 314 -2.19 -2.30 24.31
C LEU A 314 -2.88 -3.12 23.22
N ASN A 315 -3.81 -4.01 23.61
CA ASN A 315 -4.60 -4.79 22.66
C ASN A 315 -5.53 -3.91 21.83
N GLN A 316 -6.12 -2.87 22.43
CA GLN A 316 -6.94 -1.89 21.72
C GLN A 316 -6.09 -1.10 20.74
N LEU A 317 -4.95 -0.54 21.16
CA LEU A 317 -4.00 0.17 20.30
C LEU A 317 -3.57 -0.62 19.07
N ARG A 318 -3.31 -1.93 19.26
CA ARG A 318 -2.94 -2.84 18.17
C ARG A 318 -4.03 -2.92 17.10
N ARG A 319 -5.30 -2.88 17.50
CA ARG A 319 -6.45 -3.01 16.60
C ARG A 319 -6.86 -1.67 16.03
N PHE A 320 -6.86 -0.64 16.86
CA PHE A 320 -7.36 0.71 16.60
C PHE A 320 -6.38 1.74 17.19
N PRO A 321 -5.49 2.31 16.35
CA PRO A 321 -4.55 3.32 16.81
C PRO A 321 -5.28 4.57 17.31
N ARG A 322 -4.97 5.00 18.54
CA ARG A 322 -5.62 6.16 19.17
C ARG A 322 -5.32 7.50 18.48
N LYS A 323 -4.10 7.64 17.96
CA LYS A 323 -3.55 8.90 17.46
C LYS A 323 -2.67 8.64 16.25
N PHE A 324 -2.85 9.44 15.22
CA PHE A 324 -1.98 9.47 14.05
C PHE A 324 -2.01 10.84 13.38
N ALA A 325 -1.04 11.11 12.53
CA ALA A 325 -0.99 12.26 11.66
C ALA A 325 -0.75 11.82 10.21
N VAL A 326 -1.05 12.72 9.27
CA VAL A 326 -0.80 12.52 7.85
C VAL A 326 0.10 13.65 7.36
N MET A 327 1.30 13.30 6.90
CA MET A 327 2.17 14.23 6.18
C MET A 327 1.78 14.27 4.71
N ILE A 328 1.83 15.46 4.12
CA ILE A 328 1.66 15.71 2.69
C ILE A 328 3.05 16.04 2.12
N LEU A 329 3.47 15.28 1.12
CA LEU A 329 4.76 15.43 0.46
C LEU A 329 4.54 15.69 -1.02
N ASP A 330 5.27 16.62 -1.63
CA ASP A 330 5.25 16.77 -3.09
C ASP A 330 5.90 15.57 -3.80
N LYS A 331 5.92 15.58 -5.14
CA LYS A 331 6.55 14.51 -5.91
C LYS A 331 8.04 14.36 -5.58
N ASP A 332 8.72 15.44 -5.20
CA ASP A 332 10.15 15.46 -4.89
C ASP A 332 10.43 15.21 -3.39
N LEU A 333 9.38 14.82 -2.65
CA LEU A 333 9.41 14.43 -1.24
C LEU A 333 9.66 15.59 -0.26
N ASN A 334 9.44 16.83 -0.70
CA ASN A 334 9.41 17.99 0.21
C ASN A 334 8.13 17.98 1.03
N VAL A 335 8.22 18.29 2.32
CA VAL A 335 7.06 18.38 3.22
C VAL A 335 6.25 19.64 2.90
N LEU A 336 5.04 19.45 2.40
CA LEU A 336 4.10 20.54 2.12
C LEU A 336 3.22 20.87 3.33
N GLY A 337 2.98 19.91 4.21
CA GLY A 337 2.22 20.10 5.43
C GLY A 337 1.99 18.81 6.20
N GLU A 338 1.40 18.94 7.38
CA GLU A 338 1.10 17.80 8.24
C GLU A 338 -0.16 18.07 9.07
N ALA A 339 -1.06 17.09 9.13
CA ALA A 339 -2.30 17.17 9.89
C ALA A 339 -2.34 16.11 10.98
N LEU A 340 -2.38 16.53 12.25
CA LEU A 340 -2.71 15.64 13.36
C LEU A 340 -4.21 15.35 13.36
N MET A 341 -4.57 14.07 13.31
CA MET A 341 -5.96 13.66 13.25
C MET A 341 -6.60 13.66 14.65
N PRO A 342 -7.90 13.97 14.76
CA PRO A 342 -8.64 13.81 15.99
C PRO A 342 -8.50 12.40 16.57
N GLU A 343 -8.23 12.31 17.87
CA GLU A 343 -8.04 11.04 18.55
C GLU A 343 -9.31 10.18 18.46
N ASN A 344 -9.13 8.86 18.35
CA ASN A 344 -10.21 7.86 18.39
C ASN A 344 -11.37 8.08 17.39
N THR A 345 -11.13 8.84 16.31
CA THR A 345 -12.16 9.21 15.35
C THR A 345 -12.03 8.44 14.04
N TYR A 346 -10.81 8.24 13.55
CA TYR A 346 -10.55 7.64 12.24
C TYR A 346 -9.76 6.33 12.36
N TYR A 347 -9.91 5.46 11.37
CA TYR A 347 -9.13 4.23 11.26
C TYR A 347 -8.10 4.30 10.11
N PRO A 348 -6.81 4.59 10.40
CA PRO A 348 -5.81 4.87 9.36
C PRO A 348 -5.50 3.67 8.46
N GLY A 349 -5.64 2.45 8.96
CA GLY A 349 -5.48 1.20 8.21
C GLY A 349 -6.51 1.01 7.10
N ASN A 350 -7.63 1.73 7.13
CA ASN A 350 -8.61 1.79 6.05
C ASN A 350 -8.67 3.20 5.47
N SER A 351 -7.64 3.52 4.71
CA SER A 351 -7.60 4.71 3.87
C SER A 351 -7.22 4.36 2.44
N PHE A 352 -7.70 5.15 1.49
CA PHE A 352 -7.40 5.01 0.07
C PHE A 352 -7.55 6.36 -0.65
N VAL A 353 -6.87 6.50 -1.79
CA VAL A 353 -6.97 7.70 -2.62
C VAL A 353 -8.06 7.52 -3.68
N SER A 354 -8.88 8.56 -3.86
CA SER A 354 -9.81 8.69 -4.98
C SER A 354 -9.63 10.05 -5.69
N LYS A 355 -10.36 10.25 -6.80
CA LYS A 355 -10.47 11.56 -7.46
C LYS A 355 -10.91 12.67 -6.52
N GLU A 356 -11.72 12.35 -5.52
CA GLU A 356 -12.26 13.34 -4.58
C GLU A 356 -11.31 13.70 -3.44
N GLY A 357 -10.42 12.78 -3.04
CA GLY A 357 -9.47 13.05 -1.96
C GLY A 357 -8.81 11.81 -1.37
N LEU A 358 -8.14 12.01 -0.24
CA LEU A 358 -7.75 10.93 0.67
C LEU A 358 -8.97 10.53 1.50
N ASN A 359 -9.47 9.32 1.27
CA ASN A 359 -10.60 8.76 2.01
C ASN A 359 -10.03 8.07 3.25
N ILE A 360 -10.50 8.44 4.45
CA ILE A 360 -10.08 7.81 5.71
C ILE A 360 -11.33 7.30 6.43
N SER A 361 -11.30 6.02 6.83
CA SER A 361 -12.44 5.38 7.48
C SER A 361 -12.79 6.08 8.79
N ILE A 362 -14.09 6.27 9.02
CA ILE A 362 -14.65 6.76 10.29
C ILE A 362 -15.05 5.61 11.23
N ASN A 363 -14.76 4.36 10.86
CA ASN A 363 -15.23 3.16 11.55
C ASN A 363 -14.42 2.79 12.81
N HIS A 364 -13.75 3.78 13.41
CA HIS A 364 -13.15 3.59 14.72
C HIS A 364 -14.27 3.28 15.75
N PRO A 365 -14.13 2.26 16.62
CA PRO A 365 -15.20 1.85 17.54
C PRO A 365 -15.65 2.97 18.48
N ASP A 366 -14.73 3.85 18.86
CA ASP A 366 -15.03 5.00 19.73
C ASP A 366 -15.56 6.24 18.97
N ASN A 367 -15.63 6.21 17.64
CA ASN A 367 -16.23 7.31 16.90
C ASN A 367 -17.76 7.25 17.02
N PRO A 368 -18.43 8.26 17.60
CA PRO A 368 -19.89 8.25 17.76
C PRO A 368 -20.68 8.26 16.45
N LYS A 369 -20.02 8.54 15.31
CA LYS A 369 -20.61 8.45 13.97
C LYS A 369 -20.41 7.09 13.30
N ASN A 370 -19.71 6.15 13.96
CA ASN A 370 -19.52 4.81 13.43
C ASN A 370 -20.86 4.05 13.44
N GLU A 371 -21.24 3.52 12.28
CA GLU A 371 -22.38 2.63 12.12
C GLU A 371 -21.83 1.27 11.67
N GLU A 372 -22.09 0.21 12.44
CA GLU A 372 -21.50 -1.11 12.18
C GLU A 372 -21.94 -1.73 10.85
N ASP A 373 -23.13 -1.37 10.36
CA ASP A 373 -23.69 -1.82 9.09
C ASP A 373 -23.21 -0.99 7.88
N LEU A 374 -22.34 0.00 8.11
CA LEU A 374 -21.80 0.87 7.06
C LEU A 374 -20.27 0.88 7.06
N MET A 375 -19.69 0.59 5.90
CA MET A 375 -18.30 0.94 5.64
C MET A 375 -18.26 2.41 5.18
N SER A 376 -17.76 3.30 6.03
CA SER A 376 -17.86 4.75 5.84
C SER A 376 -16.50 5.44 5.88
N PHE A 377 -16.30 6.34 4.94
CA PHE A 377 -15.07 7.13 4.82
C PHE A 377 -15.40 8.61 4.77
N GLU A 378 -14.58 9.42 5.43
CA GLU A 378 -14.57 10.86 5.24
C GLU A 378 -13.53 11.23 4.19
N VAL A 379 -13.86 12.19 3.33
CA VAL A 379 -13.01 12.61 2.23
C VAL A 379 -12.20 13.84 2.62
N PHE A 380 -10.88 13.70 2.62
CA PHE A 380 -9.96 14.79 2.87
C PHE A 380 -9.38 15.35 1.57
N LYS A 381 -9.49 16.66 1.39
CA LYS A 381 -8.98 17.44 0.26
C LYS A 381 -7.73 18.21 0.67
N LEU A 382 -6.96 18.62 -0.34
CA LEU A 382 -5.83 19.53 -0.16
C LEU A 382 -6.29 20.96 -0.42
N GLU A 383 -5.92 21.85 0.49
CA GLU A 383 -6.07 23.29 0.34
C GLU A 383 -4.71 23.95 0.55
N GLU A 384 -4.37 24.90 -0.32
CA GLU A 384 -3.18 25.73 -0.17
C GLU A 384 -3.25 26.57 1.11
N VAL A 385 -2.12 26.70 1.79
CA VAL A 385 -1.99 27.58 2.96
C VAL A 385 -1.59 28.97 2.45
N GLU A 386 -2.44 29.97 2.71
CA GLU A 386 -2.17 31.38 2.39
C GLU A 386 -0.99 31.99 3.14
#